data_AF-A0A6H0TII9-F1
#
_entry.id   AF-A0A6H0TII9-F1
#
_cell.length_a   1.000
_cell.length_b   1.000
_cell.length_c   1.000
_cell.angle_alpha   90.00
_cell.angle_beta   90.00
_cell.angle_gamma   90.00
#
_symmetry.space_group_name_H-M   'P 1'
#
loop_
_entity.id
_entity.type
_entity.pdbx_description
1 polymer ?
#
loop_
_entity_poly.entity_id
_entity_poly.type
_entity_poly.pdbx_seq_one_letter_code
_entity_poly.pdbx_strand_id
1 'polypeptide(L)'
;MAVYRPVQVSFWQDAKVIEEMTPEDKLFNLYLLTNPCTTQIGVYQITKKQMAFDLGYSMESVNALLDRFENHHKLVVYNPETRELAIVNWGKYNLNRGGKPIEDCVRKELEGVSDISLIHLVTPKVKNDKIRAIFEEFLAVNDTCHDTSTISGQKEKEKEKEKEKQQQERASAEEVVEVNPISFYEQNFGFITPFIADGIHAWVDDLNAELVVKAMEIALEKNTRNMSYVNTILKDWHLKGLKTVADVESADKVFRAQRTAQTQKQSPYQQKGLSESTKNVLQQQESWEQNTPTEEEFAALNQQNGWMMQ
;
A
#
# COMPACT_ATOMS: atom_id res chain seq x y z
N MET A 1 1.60 0.81 9.53
CA MET A 1 2.25 2.15 9.53
C MET A 1 1.93 2.79 8.19
N ALA A 2 1.61 4.09 8.12
CA ALA A 2 1.40 4.75 6.83
C ALA A 2 2.65 4.51 5.96
N VAL A 3 2.48 3.86 4.81
CA VAL A 3 3.60 3.48 3.93
C VAL A 3 3.93 4.70 3.07
N TYR A 4 4.49 5.72 3.69
CA TYR A 4 5.03 6.86 2.96
C TYR A 4 6.52 6.62 2.74
N ARG A 5 6.92 6.62 1.46
CA ARG A 5 8.32 6.43 1.09
C ARG A 5 8.90 7.73 0.54
N PRO A 6 9.81 8.39 1.28
CA PRO A 6 10.44 9.61 0.81
C PRO A 6 11.50 9.28 -0.25
N VAL A 7 11.45 9.96 -1.38
CA VAL A 7 12.54 9.99 -2.37
C VAL A 7 13.34 11.27 -2.17
N GLN A 8 14.67 11.18 -2.15
CA GLN A 8 15.49 12.38 -2.01
C GLN A 8 15.45 13.22 -3.28
N VAL A 9 15.28 14.53 -3.14
CA VAL A 9 15.25 15.47 -4.28
C VAL A 9 16.59 15.48 -5.04
N SER A 10 17.69 15.15 -4.35
CA SER A 10 19.03 14.96 -4.95
C SER A 10 19.07 13.86 -6.02
N PHE A 11 18.06 12.99 -6.09
CA PHE A 11 17.88 12.02 -7.18
C PHE A 11 17.99 12.70 -8.56
N TRP A 12 17.37 13.88 -8.73
CA TRP A 12 17.38 14.61 -9.99
C TRP A 12 18.69 15.34 -10.29
N GLN A 13 19.59 15.42 -9.31
CA GLN A 13 20.90 16.05 -9.43
C GLN A 13 22.02 15.01 -9.65
N ASP A 14 21.71 13.72 -9.58
CA ASP A 14 22.69 12.66 -9.78
C ASP A 14 23.13 12.65 -11.26
N ALA A 15 24.43 12.75 -11.49
CA ALA A 15 25.02 12.76 -12.84
C ALA A 15 24.60 11.53 -13.65
N LYS A 16 24.50 10.36 -13.01
CA LYS A 16 24.06 9.14 -13.68
C LYS A 16 22.60 9.24 -14.14
N VAL A 17 21.74 9.83 -13.31
CA VAL A 17 20.32 10.03 -13.65
C VAL A 17 20.19 11.07 -14.76
N ILE A 18 21.00 12.13 -14.76
CA ILE A 18 20.93 13.19 -15.76
C ILE A 18 21.45 12.70 -17.13
N GLU A 19 22.63 12.07 -17.15
CA GLU A 19 23.39 11.81 -18.36
C GLU A 19 23.14 10.42 -18.96
N GLU A 20 22.93 9.40 -18.13
CA GLU A 20 22.86 7.99 -18.59
C GLU A 20 21.43 7.45 -18.66
N MET A 21 20.47 8.04 -17.94
CA MET A 21 19.09 7.53 -17.87
C MET A 21 18.14 8.22 -18.84
N THR A 22 17.40 7.41 -19.59
CA THR A 22 16.26 7.88 -20.41
C THR A 22 15.09 8.32 -19.52
N PRO A 23 14.09 9.04 -20.06
CA PRO A 23 12.86 9.35 -19.31
C PRO A 23 12.14 8.10 -18.78
N GLU A 24 12.14 7.02 -19.56
CA GLU A 24 11.56 5.72 -19.15
C GLU A 24 12.36 5.09 -18.00
N ASP A 25 13.69 5.16 -18.06
CA ASP A 25 14.55 4.67 -16.98
C ASP A 25 14.31 5.45 -15.69
N LYS A 26 14.16 6.79 -15.77
CA LYS A 26 13.87 7.64 -14.60
C LYS A 26 12.55 7.24 -13.93
N LEU A 27 11.51 7.02 -14.73
CA LEU A 27 10.22 6.55 -14.24
C LEU A 27 10.35 5.16 -13.61
N PHE A 28 11.02 4.23 -14.30
CA PHE A 28 11.20 2.86 -13.82
C PHE A 28 11.98 2.83 -12.50
N ASN A 29 13.03 3.63 -12.37
CA ASN A 29 13.81 3.76 -11.15
C ASN A 29 12.94 4.27 -9.99
N LEU A 30 12.20 5.36 -10.20
CA LEU A 30 11.29 5.89 -9.18
C LEU A 30 10.22 4.87 -8.78
N TYR A 31 9.69 4.12 -9.73
CA TYR A 31 8.75 3.03 -9.46
C TYR A 31 9.38 1.94 -8.58
N LEU A 32 10.59 1.46 -8.91
CA LEU A 32 11.31 0.47 -8.10
C LEU A 32 11.60 0.99 -6.68
N LEU A 33 11.75 2.30 -6.51
CA LEU A 33 11.94 2.90 -5.20
C LEU A 33 10.64 3.06 -4.40
N THR A 34 9.48 3.19 -5.05
CA THR A 34 8.24 3.66 -4.40
C THR A 34 7.08 2.68 -4.46
N ASN A 35 7.24 1.52 -5.09
CA ASN A 35 6.14 0.57 -5.23
C ASN A 35 5.64 0.05 -3.86
N PRO A 36 4.39 -0.46 -3.81
CA PRO A 36 3.79 -0.97 -2.57
C PRO A 36 4.51 -2.18 -1.97
N CYS A 37 5.21 -2.96 -2.81
CA CYS A 37 5.93 -4.16 -2.38
C CYS A 37 7.30 -3.83 -1.76
N THR A 38 7.80 -2.60 -1.94
CA THR A 38 9.15 -2.23 -1.54
C THR A 38 9.26 -2.25 -0.01
N THR A 39 10.27 -2.96 0.47
CA THR A 39 10.60 -3.16 1.89
C THR A 39 11.61 -2.11 2.38
N GLN A 40 11.88 -2.07 3.69
CA GLN A 40 12.91 -1.19 4.25
C GLN A 40 14.33 -1.68 4.00
N ILE A 41 14.52 -2.97 3.77
CA ILE A 41 15.81 -3.53 3.34
C ILE A 41 16.11 -3.30 1.85
N GLY A 42 15.10 -3.01 1.03
CA GLY A 42 15.26 -2.81 -0.42
C GLY A 42 15.37 -4.10 -1.22
N VAL A 43 14.99 -5.23 -0.60
CA VAL A 43 14.85 -6.55 -1.22
C VAL A 43 13.42 -7.00 -1.03
N TYR A 44 12.71 -7.24 -2.13
CA TYR A 44 11.29 -7.55 -2.07
C TYR A 44 10.83 -8.38 -3.25
N GLN A 45 9.75 -9.12 -3.04
CA GLN A 45 9.14 -9.93 -4.08
C GLN A 45 8.30 -9.07 -5.02
N ILE A 46 8.60 -9.11 -6.32
CA ILE A 46 7.82 -8.45 -7.36
C ILE A 46 7.86 -9.25 -8.66
N THR A 47 6.69 -9.44 -9.26
CA THR A 47 6.60 -10.15 -10.54
C THR A 47 6.75 -9.18 -11.69
N LYS A 48 7.38 -9.62 -12.79
CA LYS A 48 7.48 -8.82 -14.00
C LYS A 48 6.10 -8.39 -14.54
N LYS A 49 5.09 -9.27 -14.42
CA LYS A 49 3.71 -8.96 -14.79
C LYS A 49 3.12 -7.81 -13.97
N GLN A 50 3.41 -7.76 -12.66
CA GLN A 50 2.96 -6.66 -11.81
C GLN A 50 3.58 -5.34 -12.26
N MET A 51 4.89 -5.33 -12.54
CA MET A 51 5.59 -4.13 -13.02
C MET A 51 5.01 -3.64 -14.36
N ALA A 52 4.70 -4.57 -15.26
CA ALA A 52 4.07 -4.26 -16.54
C ALA A 52 2.68 -3.65 -16.35
N PHE A 53 1.87 -4.22 -15.46
CA PHE A 53 0.53 -3.73 -15.15
C PHE A 53 0.56 -2.33 -14.52
N ASP A 54 1.40 -2.11 -13.52
CA ASP A 54 1.47 -0.83 -12.79
C ASP A 54 1.95 0.33 -13.66
N LEU A 55 2.88 0.06 -14.59
CA LEU A 55 3.45 1.06 -15.49
C LEU A 55 2.66 1.20 -16.81
N GLY A 56 1.73 0.29 -17.09
CA GLY A 56 1.04 0.22 -18.38
C GLY A 56 1.95 -0.17 -19.54
N TYR A 57 3.03 -0.90 -19.28
CA TYR A 57 4.01 -1.32 -20.27
C TYR A 57 3.80 -2.76 -20.73
N SER A 58 4.33 -3.07 -21.91
CA SER A 58 4.37 -4.45 -22.40
C SER A 58 5.34 -5.29 -21.58
N MET A 59 5.15 -6.61 -21.61
CA MET A 59 6.04 -7.49 -20.85
C MET A 59 7.49 -7.46 -21.37
N GLU A 60 7.65 -7.24 -22.68
CA GLU A 60 8.94 -7.10 -23.35
C GLU A 60 9.66 -5.82 -22.91
N SER A 61 8.91 -4.71 -22.80
CA SER A 61 9.45 -3.42 -22.37
C SER A 61 10.04 -3.50 -20.97
N VAL A 62 9.33 -4.08 -20.00
CA VAL A 62 9.89 -4.18 -18.63
C VAL A 62 11.00 -5.24 -18.53
N ASN A 63 10.98 -6.28 -19.35
CA ASN A 63 12.14 -7.19 -19.45
C ASN A 63 13.38 -6.44 -19.94
N ALA A 64 13.24 -5.61 -20.98
CA ALA A 64 14.33 -4.79 -21.49
C ALA A 64 14.81 -3.73 -20.48
N LEU A 65 13.88 -3.14 -19.72
CA LEU A 65 14.22 -2.20 -18.64
C LEU A 65 14.95 -2.91 -17.50
N LEU A 66 14.47 -4.07 -17.04
CA LEU A 66 15.17 -4.85 -16.01
C LEU A 66 16.58 -5.24 -16.45
N ASP A 67 16.72 -5.76 -17.68
CA ASP A 67 18.02 -6.14 -18.24
C ASP A 67 18.97 -4.94 -18.30
N ARG A 68 18.48 -3.77 -18.71
CA ARG A 68 19.26 -2.52 -18.69
C ARG A 68 19.65 -2.11 -17.27
N PHE A 69 18.74 -2.24 -16.31
CA PHE A 69 19.01 -1.86 -14.92
C PHE A 69 19.99 -2.81 -14.21
N GLU A 70 19.99 -4.08 -14.62
CA GLU A 70 20.91 -5.11 -14.14
C GLU A 70 22.28 -5.02 -14.79
N ASN A 71 22.34 -4.98 -16.13
CA ASN A 71 23.60 -5.05 -16.88
C ASN A 71 24.27 -3.69 -17.11
N HIS A 72 23.48 -2.67 -17.49
CA HIS A 72 24.01 -1.35 -17.85
C HIS A 72 24.13 -0.46 -16.62
N HIS A 73 23.02 -0.23 -15.92
CA HIS A 73 23.01 0.66 -14.76
C HIS A 73 23.59 0.02 -13.50
N LYS A 74 23.56 -1.31 -13.38
CA LYS A 74 24.03 -2.10 -12.22
C LYS A 74 23.43 -1.60 -10.89
N LEU A 75 22.16 -1.22 -10.94
CA LEU A 75 21.43 -0.68 -9.79
C LEU A 75 20.59 -1.75 -9.10
N VAL A 76 20.17 -2.77 -9.84
CA VAL A 76 19.30 -3.83 -9.33
C VAL A 76 19.79 -5.20 -9.76
N VAL A 77 19.38 -6.21 -9.00
CA VAL A 77 19.53 -7.63 -9.35
C VAL A 77 18.17 -8.28 -9.19
N TYR A 78 17.76 -9.07 -10.18
CA TYR A 78 16.45 -9.73 -10.17
C TYR A 78 16.62 -11.24 -10.23
N ASN A 79 16.09 -11.96 -9.23
CA ASN A 79 16.02 -13.41 -9.26
C ASN A 79 14.67 -13.85 -9.88
N PRO A 80 14.66 -14.50 -11.05
CA PRO A 80 13.42 -14.96 -11.69
C PRO A 80 12.76 -16.15 -10.97
N GLU A 81 13.49 -16.94 -10.19
CA GLU A 81 12.98 -18.12 -9.50
C GLU A 81 12.16 -17.72 -8.26
N THR A 82 12.77 -16.92 -7.38
CA THR A 82 12.10 -16.40 -6.17
C THR A 82 11.20 -15.20 -6.48
N ARG A 83 11.37 -14.60 -7.66
CA ARG A 83 10.71 -13.36 -8.11
C ARG A 83 11.05 -12.18 -7.20
N GLU A 84 12.26 -12.17 -6.66
CA GLU A 84 12.75 -11.13 -5.78
C GLU A 84 13.64 -10.15 -6.54
N LEU A 85 13.52 -8.89 -6.19
CA LEU A 85 14.32 -7.81 -6.71
C LEU A 85 15.08 -7.16 -5.56
N ALA A 86 16.38 -6.97 -5.75
CA ALA A 86 17.25 -6.27 -4.81
C ALA A 86 17.79 -4.99 -5.42
N ILE A 87 17.70 -3.89 -4.67
CA ILE A 87 18.29 -2.60 -5.05
C ILE A 87 19.65 -2.47 -4.38
N VAL A 88 20.72 -2.56 -5.17
CA VAL A 88 22.11 -2.72 -4.70
C VAL A 88 22.51 -1.61 -3.72
N ASN A 89 22.22 -0.36 -4.06
CA ASN A 89 22.65 0.79 -3.27
C ASN A 89 21.60 1.25 -2.24
N TRP A 90 20.60 0.43 -1.92
CA TRP A 90 19.50 0.84 -1.05
C TRP A 90 19.95 1.31 0.33
N GLY A 91 20.78 0.51 1.01
CA GLY A 91 21.24 0.79 2.37
C GLY A 91 22.04 2.08 2.52
N LYS A 92 22.66 2.57 1.44
CA LYS A 92 23.46 3.80 1.41
C LYS A 92 22.61 5.07 1.56
N TYR A 93 21.36 5.01 1.07
CA TYR A 93 20.47 6.17 0.97
C TYR A 93 19.29 6.09 1.94
N ASN A 94 18.79 4.88 2.20
CA ASN A 94 17.54 4.68 2.97
C ASN A 94 17.77 4.25 4.43
N LEU A 95 18.88 3.58 4.75
CA LEU A 95 19.18 3.06 6.10
C LEU A 95 20.09 4.01 6.90
N ASN A 96 19.90 5.32 6.75
CA ASN A 96 20.72 6.34 7.41
C ASN A 96 20.29 6.63 8.86
N ARG A 97 19.00 6.45 9.17
CA ARG A 97 18.47 6.60 10.53
C ARG A 97 18.20 5.21 11.11
N GLY A 98 18.78 4.92 12.26
CA GLY A 98 18.50 3.69 13.02
C GLY A 98 17.40 3.89 14.07
N GLY A 99 17.23 2.89 14.93
CA GLY A 99 16.26 2.88 16.01
C GLY A 99 15.51 1.57 16.08
N LYS A 100 15.10 1.17 17.29
CA LYS A 100 14.43 -0.12 17.55
C LYS A 100 13.30 -0.45 16.56
N PRO A 101 12.36 0.47 16.24
CA PRO A 101 11.29 0.15 15.30
C PRO A 101 11.76 -0.18 13.88
N ILE A 102 12.86 0.44 13.43
CA ILE A 102 13.44 0.19 12.10
C ILE A 102 14.24 -1.11 12.14
N GLU A 103 15.02 -1.34 13.20
CA GLU A 103 15.81 -2.55 13.39
C GLU A 103 14.92 -3.81 13.49
N ASP A 104 13.81 -3.73 14.22
CA ASP A 104 12.83 -4.81 14.34
C ASP A 104 12.14 -5.10 13.00
N CYS A 105 11.83 -4.05 12.23
CA CYS A 105 11.27 -4.18 10.88
C CYS A 105 12.26 -4.85 9.93
N VAL A 106 13.53 -4.45 9.99
CA VAL A 106 14.62 -5.04 9.17
C VAL A 106 14.78 -6.52 9.48
N ARG A 107 14.79 -6.93 10.77
CA ARG A 107 14.88 -8.36 11.13
C ARG A 107 13.74 -9.17 10.53
N LYS A 108 12.51 -8.69 10.69
CA LYS A 108 11.32 -9.36 10.16
C LYS A 108 11.34 -9.46 8.63
N GLU A 109 11.81 -8.42 7.95
CA GLU A 109 11.91 -8.42 6.49
C GLU A 109 13.02 -9.35 6.00
N LEU A 110 14.17 -9.44 6.69
CA LEU A 110 15.26 -10.37 6.35
C LEU A 110 14.84 -11.83 6.45
N GLU A 111 14.06 -12.20 7.48
CA GLU A 111 13.49 -13.55 7.62
C GLU A 111 12.51 -13.93 6.49
N GLY A 112 11.91 -12.92 5.83
CA GLY A 112 10.97 -13.13 4.74
C GLY A 112 11.62 -13.26 3.35
N VAL A 113 12.93 -13.04 3.23
CA VAL A 113 13.65 -13.15 1.95
C VAL A 113 13.99 -14.60 1.66
N SER A 114 13.67 -15.06 0.46
CA SER A 114 13.95 -16.43 0.01
C SER A 114 15.37 -16.58 -0.54
N ASP A 115 15.87 -15.59 -1.30
CA ASP A 115 17.23 -15.62 -1.85
C ASP A 115 18.24 -14.85 -0.97
N ILE A 116 19.05 -15.63 -0.26
CA ILE A 116 20.11 -15.12 0.62
C ILE A 116 21.21 -14.41 -0.17
N SER A 117 21.42 -14.75 -1.44
CA SER A 117 22.43 -14.14 -2.31
C SER A 117 22.19 -12.64 -2.51
N LEU A 118 20.91 -12.25 -2.58
CA LEU A 118 20.50 -10.85 -2.70
C LEU A 118 20.85 -10.04 -1.45
N ILE A 119 20.74 -10.66 -0.27
CA ILE A 119 21.11 -10.03 1.00
C ILE A 119 22.62 -9.77 1.02
N HIS A 120 23.43 -10.77 0.62
CA HIS A 120 24.89 -10.62 0.54
C HIS A 120 25.32 -9.44 -0.34
N LEU A 121 24.58 -9.14 -1.42
CA LEU A 121 24.86 -8.00 -2.31
C LEU A 121 24.55 -6.64 -1.69
N VAL A 122 23.52 -6.56 -0.84
CA VAL A 122 23.05 -5.28 -0.26
C VAL A 122 23.81 -4.93 1.04
N THR A 123 24.19 -5.93 1.85
CA THR A 123 24.93 -5.76 3.11
C THR A 123 26.14 -4.81 3.03
N PRO A 124 27.09 -4.94 2.08
CA PRO A 124 28.28 -4.09 2.04
C PRO A 124 27.99 -2.62 1.72
N LYS A 125 26.77 -2.31 1.24
CA LYS A 125 26.36 -0.94 0.89
C LYS A 125 25.64 -0.22 2.04
N VAL A 126 25.40 -0.88 3.17
CA VAL A 126 24.79 -0.29 4.36
C VAL A 126 25.82 0.56 5.10
N LYS A 127 25.53 1.86 5.27
CA LYS A 127 26.44 2.80 5.96
C LYS A 127 26.38 2.70 7.48
N ASN A 128 25.24 2.29 8.03
CA ASN A 128 25.00 2.28 9.47
C ASN A 128 25.46 0.97 10.08
N ASP A 129 26.47 1.03 10.96
CA ASP A 129 27.10 -0.15 11.56
C ASP A 129 26.13 -1.05 12.34
N LYS A 130 25.14 -0.45 13.02
CA LYS A 130 24.16 -1.23 13.79
C LYS A 130 23.26 -2.07 12.89
N ILE A 131 22.80 -1.47 11.81
CA ILE A 131 21.92 -2.15 10.85
C ILE A 131 22.75 -3.17 10.07
N ARG A 132 23.97 -2.81 9.66
CA ARG A 132 24.90 -3.73 9.01
C ARG A 132 25.16 -4.97 9.88
N ALA A 133 25.35 -4.80 11.19
CA ALA A 133 25.53 -5.92 12.11
C ALA A 133 24.33 -6.89 12.12
N ILE A 134 23.09 -6.39 11.94
CA ILE A 134 21.90 -7.26 11.84
C ILE A 134 21.95 -8.08 10.55
N PHE A 135 22.35 -7.48 9.45
CA PHE A 135 22.53 -8.19 8.17
C PHE A 135 23.66 -9.23 8.27
N GLU A 136 24.78 -8.87 8.89
CA GLU A 136 25.93 -9.78 9.11
C GLU A 136 25.58 -10.92 10.07
N GLU A 137 24.83 -10.65 11.14
CA GLU A 137 24.30 -11.66 12.06
C GLU A 137 23.40 -12.66 11.32
N PHE A 138 22.48 -12.15 10.51
CA PHE A 138 21.59 -12.99 9.69
C PHE A 138 22.37 -13.84 8.67
N LEU A 139 23.36 -13.25 8.00
CA LEU A 139 24.22 -13.97 7.07
C LEU A 139 25.06 -15.02 7.79
N ALA A 140 25.65 -14.73 8.94
CA ALA A 140 26.45 -15.69 9.70
C ALA A 140 25.64 -16.93 10.12
N VAL A 141 24.40 -16.73 10.55
CA VAL A 141 23.51 -17.85 10.91
C VAL A 141 23.20 -18.74 9.68
N ASN A 142 23.04 -18.14 8.51
CA ASN A 142 22.69 -18.87 7.29
C ASN A 142 23.91 -19.38 6.48
N ASP A 143 25.09 -18.78 6.63
CA ASP A 143 26.32 -19.21 5.94
C ASP A 143 26.99 -20.39 6.66
N THR A 144 26.69 -20.58 7.96
CA THR A 144 27.18 -21.72 8.76
C THR A 144 26.51 -23.06 8.37
N CYS A 145 25.67 -23.11 7.32
CA CYS A 145 24.95 -24.32 6.91
C CYS A 145 25.57 -25.12 5.74
N HIS A 146 26.70 -24.68 5.17
CA HIS A 146 27.34 -25.41 4.07
C HIS A 146 28.60 -26.23 4.41
N ASP A 147 29.02 -26.30 5.67
CA ASP A 147 30.20 -27.09 6.05
C ASP A 147 30.03 -27.84 7.38
N THR A 148 29.14 -28.82 7.41
CA THR A 148 29.35 -30.06 8.18
C THR A 148 28.39 -31.15 7.72
N SER A 149 28.86 -31.96 6.78
CA SER A 149 28.34 -33.32 6.67
C SER A 149 28.84 -34.15 7.86
N THR A 150 27.88 -34.77 8.54
CA THR A 150 27.94 -35.98 9.37
C THR A 150 27.98 -35.89 10.90
N ILE A 151 26.95 -36.55 11.47
CA ILE A 151 26.84 -37.24 12.77
C ILE A 151 26.41 -36.38 13.95
N SER A 152 25.08 -36.23 14.07
CA SER A 152 24.37 -36.72 15.26
C SER A 152 22.89 -36.87 14.95
N GLY A 153 22.53 -38.05 14.44
CA GLY A 153 21.19 -38.57 14.66
C GLY A 153 21.05 -38.90 16.14
N GLN A 154 20.32 -38.05 16.87
CA GLN A 154 19.46 -38.38 18.02
C GLN A 154 19.00 -37.10 18.71
N LYS A 155 18.01 -36.42 18.12
CA LYS A 155 16.84 -35.82 18.82
C LYS A 155 15.81 -35.22 17.84
N GLU A 156 15.62 -35.88 16.70
CA GLU A 156 14.42 -35.77 15.88
C GLU A 156 13.57 -37.01 16.15
N LYS A 157 12.75 -36.95 17.20
CA LYS A 157 11.60 -37.83 17.49
C LYS A 157 10.99 -37.42 18.84
N GLU A 158 10.46 -36.19 18.93
CA GLU A 158 9.48 -35.84 20.00
C GLU A 158 8.73 -34.49 19.87
N LYS A 159 8.88 -33.70 18.79
CA LYS A 159 8.08 -32.45 18.62
C LYS A 159 7.36 -32.29 17.28
N GLU A 160 7.18 -33.38 16.53
CA GLU A 160 6.35 -33.46 15.33
C GLU A 160 5.00 -34.19 15.55
N LYS A 161 4.56 -34.32 16.81
CA LYS A 161 3.30 -35.03 17.15
C LYS A 161 2.27 -34.21 17.94
N GLU A 162 2.31 -32.88 17.82
CA GLU A 162 1.38 -31.99 18.54
C GLU A 162 0.77 -30.89 17.64
N LYS A 163 0.60 -31.17 16.34
CA LYS A 163 -0.12 -30.31 15.38
C LYS A 163 -1.30 -30.96 14.66
N GLU A 164 -1.75 -32.15 15.07
CA GLU A 164 -2.85 -32.88 14.40
C GLU A 164 -3.99 -33.35 15.33
N LYS A 165 -4.12 -32.82 16.54
CA LYS A 165 -5.27 -33.13 17.42
C LYS A 165 -5.82 -31.89 18.11
N GLN A 166 -6.58 -31.08 17.37
CA GLN A 166 -7.64 -30.23 17.92
C GLN A 166 -8.61 -29.78 16.80
N GLN A 167 -9.01 -30.73 15.96
CA GLN A 167 -10.08 -30.54 14.98
C GLN A 167 -10.98 -31.78 14.96
N GLN A 168 -11.70 -32.00 16.07
CA GLN A 168 -12.98 -32.72 16.14
C GLN A 168 -13.39 -32.90 17.60
N GLU A 169 -14.13 -31.92 18.13
CA GLU A 169 -15.21 -32.15 19.10
C GLU A 169 -15.97 -30.83 19.34
N ARG A 170 -16.92 -30.56 18.45
CA ARG A 170 -18.27 -30.07 18.77
C ARG A 170 -19.04 -29.88 17.46
N ALA A 171 -19.57 -30.98 16.97
CA ALA A 171 -20.76 -30.96 16.14
C ALA A 171 -21.89 -31.58 16.97
N SER A 172 -22.86 -30.76 17.36
CA SER A 172 -24.28 -31.13 17.44
C SER A 172 -25.11 -29.92 17.89
N ALA A 173 -26.16 -29.64 17.11
CA ALA A 173 -27.20 -28.61 17.24
C ALA A 173 -26.68 -27.18 16.98
N GLU A 174 -27.12 -26.40 16.00
CA GLU A 174 -28.35 -26.41 15.22
C GLU A 174 -28.09 -25.52 13.98
N GLU A 175 -28.81 -25.77 12.89
CA GLU A 175 -28.64 -25.14 11.58
C GLU A 175 -28.85 -23.61 11.64
N VAL A 176 -27.77 -22.83 11.61
CA VAL A 176 -27.80 -21.38 11.29
C VAL A 176 -26.59 -21.06 10.44
N VAL A 177 -26.82 -20.44 9.27
CA VAL A 177 -25.78 -20.05 8.31
C VAL A 177 -24.80 -19.08 8.98
N GLU A 178 -23.65 -19.60 9.44
CA GLU A 178 -22.65 -18.81 10.14
C GLU A 178 -21.92 -17.90 9.13
N VAL A 179 -22.25 -16.61 9.15
CA VAL A 179 -21.62 -15.61 8.30
C VAL A 179 -20.16 -15.45 8.72
N ASN A 180 -19.21 -15.82 7.85
CA ASN A 180 -17.78 -15.71 8.16
C ASN A 180 -17.25 -14.31 7.78
N PRO A 181 -16.92 -13.42 8.76
CA PRO A 181 -16.53 -12.04 8.48
C PRO A 181 -15.19 -11.91 7.75
N ILE A 182 -14.30 -12.90 7.87
CA ILE A 182 -13.02 -12.93 7.15
C ILE A 182 -13.26 -13.12 5.66
N SER A 183 -14.09 -14.11 5.31
CA SER A 183 -14.44 -14.36 3.91
C SER A 183 -15.13 -13.15 3.26
N PHE A 184 -15.98 -12.45 4.02
CA PHE A 184 -16.64 -11.23 3.56
C PHE A 184 -15.63 -10.10 3.32
N TYR A 185 -14.65 -9.95 4.22
CA TYR A 185 -13.59 -8.97 4.07
C TYR A 185 -12.74 -9.23 2.82
N GLU A 186 -12.26 -10.46 2.62
CA GLU A 186 -11.41 -10.81 1.48
C GLU A 186 -12.07 -10.56 0.13
N GLN A 187 -13.38 -10.86 0.02
CA GLN A 187 -14.14 -10.66 -1.22
C GLN A 187 -14.36 -9.19 -1.59
N ASN A 188 -14.49 -8.30 -0.59
CA ASN A 188 -14.96 -6.92 -0.82
C ASN A 188 -13.93 -5.82 -0.52
N PHE A 189 -12.99 -6.09 0.39
CA PHE A 189 -11.97 -5.13 0.84
C PHE A 189 -10.58 -5.46 0.27
N GLY A 190 -10.33 -6.71 -0.12
CA GLY A 190 -9.07 -7.17 -0.72
C GLY A 190 -8.26 -8.06 0.23
N PHE A 191 -6.93 -8.11 0.03
CA PHE A 191 -6.05 -8.99 0.80
C PHE A 191 -6.09 -8.70 2.30
N ILE A 192 -6.44 -9.72 3.09
CA ILE A 192 -6.41 -9.64 4.54
C ILE A 192 -4.98 -9.82 5.05
N THR A 193 -4.56 -8.92 5.93
CA THR A 193 -3.29 -9.08 6.66
C THR A 193 -3.56 -9.75 8.01
N PRO A 194 -2.58 -10.45 8.62
CA PRO A 194 -2.76 -11.06 9.94
C PRO A 194 -3.28 -10.08 11.00
N PHE A 195 -2.79 -8.83 10.99
CA PHE A 195 -3.25 -7.77 11.89
C PHE A 195 -4.75 -7.45 11.74
N ILE A 196 -5.26 -7.47 10.50
CA ILE A 196 -6.67 -7.21 10.22
C ILE A 196 -7.51 -8.44 10.60
N ALA A 197 -7.01 -9.65 10.33
CA ALA A 197 -7.67 -10.89 10.75
C ALA A 197 -7.80 -10.97 12.27
N ASP A 198 -6.72 -10.69 13.01
CA ASP A 198 -6.73 -10.64 14.48
C ASP A 198 -7.71 -9.58 15.00
N GLY A 199 -7.75 -8.41 14.35
CA GLY A 199 -8.71 -7.35 14.70
C GLY A 199 -10.16 -7.75 14.44
N ILE A 200 -10.43 -8.45 13.34
CA ILE A 200 -11.76 -9.00 13.04
C ILE A 200 -12.15 -10.04 14.09
N HIS A 201 -11.25 -10.96 14.43
CA HIS A 201 -11.50 -11.96 15.47
C HIS A 201 -11.80 -11.32 16.83
N ALA A 202 -11.00 -10.32 17.25
CA ALA A 202 -11.25 -9.60 18.49
C ALA A 202 -12.64 -8.93 18.52
N TRP A 203 -13.08 -8.35 17.40
CA TRP A 203 -14.42 -7.76 17.31
C TRP A 203 -15.54 -8.80 17.26
N VAL A 204 -15.28 -9.99 16.71
CA VAL A 204 -16.22 -11.11 16.75
C VAL A 204 -16.41 -11.59 18.18
N ASP A 205 -15.35 -11.63 18.99
CA ASP A 205 -15.39 -12.01 20.40
C ASP A 205 -16.16 -10.99 21.26
N ASP A 206 -15.98 -9.68 21.01
CA ASP A 206 -16.59 -8.60 21.79
C ASP A 206 -18.05 -8.28 21.40
N LEU A 207 -18.46 -8.57 20.16
CA LEU A 207 -19.79 -8.29 19.62
C LEU A 207 -20.43 -9.58 19.09
N ASN A 208 -20.31 -9.81 17.78
CA ASN A 208 -20.61 -11.05 17.05
C ASN A 208 -20.27 -10.86 15.56
N ALA A 209 -20.24 -11.97 14.81
CA ALA A 209 -19.91 -11.98 13.39
C ALA A 209 -20.86 -11.14 12.51
N GLU A 210 -22.15 -11.16 12.80
CA GLU A 210 -23.18 -10.43 12.03
C GLU A 210 -22.98 -8.92 12.09
N LEU A 211 -22.70 -8.38 13.28
CA LEU A 211 -22.42 -6.96 13.47
C LEU A 211 -21.12 -6.55 12.79
N VAL A 212 -20.09 -7.38 12.84
CA VAL A 212 -18.83 -7.11 12.16
C VAL A 212 -19.04 -7.01 10.65
N VAL A 213 -19.78 -7.95 10.05
CA VAL A 213 -20.14 -7.88 8.63
C VAL A 213 -21.01 -6.67 8.34
N LYS A 214 -21.99 -6.35 9.20
CA LYS A 214 -22.86 -5.19 8.97
C LYS A 214 -22.10 -3.87 8.98
N ALA A 215 -21.10 -3.73 9.86
CA ALA A 215 -20.22 -2.55 9.85
C ALA A 215 -19.39 -2.47 8.56
N MET A 216 -18.94 -3.60 8.03
CA MET A 216 -18.24 -3.68 6.76
C MET A 216 -19.15 -3.32 5.57
N GLU A 217 -20.40 -3.78 5.54
CA GLU A 217 -21.38 -3.39 4.53
C GLU A 217 -21.60 -1.88 4.49
N ILE A 218 -21.78 -1.24 5.65
CA ILE A 218 -21.95 0.22 5.76
C ILE A 218 -20.72 0.95 5.19
N ALA A 219 -19.53 0.44 5.46
CA ALA A 219 -18.30 1.00 4.92
C ALA A 219 -18.23 0.89 3.39
N LEU A 220 -18.74 -0.21 2.80
CA LEU A 220 -18.85 -0.39 1.35
C LEU A 220 -19.89 0.54 0.72
N GLU A 221 -21.07 0.69 1.33
CA GLU A 221 -22.11 1.63 0.86
C GLU A 221 -21.62 3.08 0.82
N LYS A 222 -20.73 3.45 1.74
CA LYS A 222 -20.07 4.76 1.77
C LYS A 222 -18.86 4.87 0.84
N ASN A 223 -18.59 3.83 0.04
CA ASN A 223 -17.42 3.70 -0.82
C ASN A 223 -16.09 3.87 -0.07
N THR A 224 -16.08 3.50 1.21
CA THR A 224 -14.92 3.57 2.10
C THR A 224 -14.47 2.16 2.46
N ARG A 225 -13.61 1.55 1.63
CA ARG A 225 -13.01 0.22 1.89
C ARG A 225 -11.88 0.29 2.93
N ASN A 226 -12.15 0.90 4.09
CA ASN A 226 -11.15 1.22 5.10
C ASN A 226 -11.52 0.59 6.45
N MET A 227 -10.67 -0.32 6.94
CA MET A 227 -10.89 -0.99 8.23
C MET A 227 -10.87 -0.02 9.43
N SER A 228 -10.19 1.13 9.33
CA SER A 228 -10.26 2.19 10.35
C SER A 228 -11.68 2.77 10.49
N TYR A 229 -12.39 2.90 9.37
CA TYR A 229 -13.78 3.35 9.36
C TYR A 229 -14.69 2.29 10.00
N VAL A 230 -14.52 1.02 9.61
CA VAL A 230 -15.21 -0.13 10.23
C VAL A 230 -14.97 -0.19 11.74
N ASN A 231 -13.71 -0.05 12.18
CA ASN A 231 -13.36 0.00 13.60
C ASN A 231 -14.03 1.16 14.34
N THR A 232 -14.24 2.30 13.68
CA THR A 232 -14.92 3.45 14.30
C THR A 232 -16.40 3.14 14.55
N ILE A 233 -17.04 2.48 13.58
CA ILE A 233 -18.44 2.01 13.70
C ILE A 233 -18.55 0.97 14.83
N LEU A 234 -17.68 -0.05 14.83
CA LEU A 234 -17.69 -1.12 15.83
C LEU A 234 -17.42 -0.60 17.25
N LYS A 235 -16.49 0.35 17.40
CA LYS A 235 -16.25 1.03 18.69
C LYS A 235 -17.49 1.76 19.18
N ASP A 236 -18.18 2.50 18.32
CA ASP A 236 -19.40 3.22 18.69
C ASP A 236 -20.51 2.24 19.13
N TRP A 237 -20.67 1.13 18.43
CA TRP A 237 -21.65 0.10 18.78
C TRP A 237 -21.32 -0.62 20.07
N HIS A 238 -20.05 -0.96 20.28
CA HIS A 238 -19.56 -1.57 21.52
C HIS A 238 -19.74 -0.64 22.73
N LEU A 239 -19.41 0.65 22.60
CA LEU A 239 -19.61 1.65 23.64
C LEU A 239 -21.09 1.88 23.98
N LYS A 240 -21.97 1.76 23.00
CA LYS A 240 -23.44 1.85 23.19
C LYS A 240 -24.07 0.54 23.66
N GLY A 241 -23.29 -0.54 23.76
CA GLY A 241 -23.75 -1.85 24.18
C GLY A 241 -24.73 -2.51 23.20
N LEU A 242 -24.64 -2.19 21.91
CA LEU A 242 -25.52 -2.75 20.87
C LEU A 242 -25.04 -4.16 20.53
N LYS A 243 -25.89 -5.16 20.76
CA LYS A 243 -25.52 -6.59 20.60
C LYS A 243 -26.26 -7.28 19.45
N THR A 244 -27.28 -6.64 18.86
CA THR A 244 -28.03 -7.22 17.75
C THR A 244 -28.09 -6.25 16.57
N VAL A 245 -28.21 -6.79 15.36
CA VAL A 245 -28.40 -5.99 14.14
C VAL A 245 -29.66 -5.12 14.24
N ALA A 246 -30.71 -5.61 14.91
CA ALA A 246 -31.95 -4.86 15.14
C ALA A 246 -31.72 -3.62 16.03
N ASP A 247 -30.88 -3.72 17.06
CA ASP A 247 -30.52 -2.59 17.91
C ASP A 247 -29.77 -1.51 17.12
N VAL A 248 -28.85 -1.93 16.24
CA VAL A 248 -28.10 -1.03 15.36
C VAL A 248 -29.03 -0.28 14.40
N GLU A 249 -29.98 -0.97 13.76
CA GLU A 249 -30.94 -0.33 12.87
C GLU A 249 -31.84 0.67 13.61
N SER A 250 -32.25 0.34 14.85
CA SER A 250 -33.03 1.24 15.69
C SER A 250 -32.22 2.50 16.05
N ALA A 251 -30.94 2.33 16.40
CA ALA A 251 -30.03 3.42 16.73
C ALA A 251 -29.73 4.32 15.51
N ASP A 252 -29.54 3.73 14.32
CA ASP A 252 -29.29 4.49 13.09
C ASP A 252 -30.55 5.27 12.66
N LYS A 253 -31.75 4.69 12.79
CA LYS A 253 -33.02 5.41 12.55
C LYS A 253 -33.18 6.63 13.47
N VAL A 254 -32.87 6.46 14.76
CA VAL A 254 -32.91 7.57 15.74
C VAL A 254 -31.85 8.63 15.42
N PHE A 255 -30.63 8.22 15.07
CA PHE A 255 -29.55 9.14 14.69
C PHE A 255 -29.88 9.94 13.42
N ARG A 256 -30.45 9.29 12.39
CA ARG A 256 -30.92 9.95 11.16
C ARG A 256 -32.08 10.92 11.46
N ALA A 257 -33.04 10.54 12.28
CA ALA A 257 -34.14 11.41 12.71
C ALA A 257 -33.63 12.65 13.48
N GLN A 258 -32.65 12.48 14.37
CA GLN A 258 -32.02 13.59 15.11
C GLN A 258 -31.20 14.52 14.21
N ARG A 259 -30.43 14.00 13.24
CA ARG A 259 -29.71 14.85 12.27
C ARG A 259 -30.64 15.66 11.38
N THR A 260 -31.77 15.08 10.96
CA THR A 260 -32.77 15.76 10.12
C THR A 260 -33.50 16.85 10.92
N ALA A 261 -33.76 16.62 12.20
CA ALA A 261 -34.33 17.62 13.11
C ALA A 261 -33.36 18.75 13.48
N GLN A 262 -32.05 18.48 13.55
CA GLN A 262 -31.02 19.52 13.78
C GLN A 262 -30.75 20.37 12.54
N THR A 263 -30.84 19.81 11.33
CA THR A 263 -30.71 20.58 10.08
C THR A 263 -31.90 21.54 9.88
N GLN A 264 -33.10 21.21 10.38
CA GLN A 264 -34.25 22.12 10.38
C GLN A 264 -34.20 23.23 11.46
N LYS A 265 -33.28 23.15 12.43
CA LYS A 265 -33.08 24.18 13.48
C LYS A 265 -31.95 25.17 13.17
N GLN A 266 -31.23 25.00 12.06
CA GLN A 266 -30.38 26.07 11.54
C GLN A 266 -31.25 27.06 10.75
N SER A 267 -31.27 28.32 11.21
CA SER A 267 -31.93 29.46 10.56
C SER A 267 -31.71 29.44 9.04
N PRO A 268 -32.70 29.85 8.21
CA PRO A 268 -32.44 30.12 6.81
C PRO A 268 -31.27 31.12 6.75
N TYR A 269 -30.20 30.74 6.05
CA TYR A 269 -29.17 31.68 5.66
C TYR A 269 -29.87 32.86 4.99
N GLN A 270 -29.76 34.06 5.58
CA GLN A 270 -30.10 35.27 4.87
C GLN A 270 -29.28 35.26 3.59
N GLN A 271 -29.93 35.17 2.43
CA GLN A 271 -29.30 35.33 1.13
C GLN A 271 -28.69 36.72 1.07
N LYS A 272 -27.43 36.85 1.49
CA LYS A 272 -26.63 38.05 1.27
C LYS A 272 -26.34 38.04 -0.22
N GLY A 273 -27.00 38.95 -0.96
CA GLY A 273 -26.80 39.09 -2.40
C GLY A 273 -25.31 39.18 -2.73
N LEU A 274 -24.95 38.63 -3.90
CA LEU A 274 -23.58 38.63 -4.40
C LEU A 274 -22.96 40.02 -4.32
N SER A 275 -21.73 40.14 -3.80
CA SER A 275 -21.05 41.43 -3.71
C SER A 275 -20.83 42.01 -5.11
N GLU A 276 -20.75 43.34 -5.21
CA GLU A 276 -20.55 44.05 -6.47
C GLU A 276 -19.26 43.61 -7.18
N SER A 277 -18.20 43.33 -6.41
CA SER A 277 -16.97 42.72 -6.94
C SER A 277 -17.19 41.34 -7.53
N THR A 278 -18.04 40.52 -6.91
CA THR A 278 -18.33 39.15 -7.39
C THR A 278 -19.16 39.18 -8.67
N LYS A 279 -20.08 40.14 -8.80
CA LYS A 279 -20.85 40.38 -10.03
C LYS A 279 -19.94 40.83 -11.18
N ASN A 280 -19.00 41.73 -10.90
CA ASN A 280 -18.04 42.20 -11.90
C ASN A 280 -17.12 41.09 -12.42
N VAL A 281 -16.68 40.17 -11.54
CA VAL A 281 -15.86 39.01 -11.94
C VAL A 281 -16.63 38.07 -12.86
N LEU A 282 -17.90 37.80 -12.55
CA LEU A 282 -18.74 36.94 -13.40
C LEU A 282 -19.01 37.58 -14.77
N GLN A 283 -19.27 38.89 -14.80
CA GLN A 283 -19.45 39.63 -16.06
C GLN A 283 -18.17 39.66 -16.90
N GLN A 284 -17.01 39.74 -16.25
CA GLN A 284 -15.72 39.68 -16.92
C GLN A 284 -15.43 38.28 -17.49
N GLN A 285 -15.79 37.21 -16.77
CA GLN A 285 -15.71 35.84 -17.27
C GLN A 285 -16.61 35.61 -18.49
N GLU A 286 -17.87 36.06 -18.46
CA GLU A 286 -18.78 35.96 -19.61
C GLU A 286 -18.24 36.74 -20.82
N SER A 287 -17.61 37.90 -20.60
CA SER A 287 -16.98 38.66 -21.69
C SER A 287 -15.77 37.96 -22.31
N TRP A 288 -15.03 37.17 -21.54
CA TRP A 288 -13.90 36.37 -22.04
C TRP A 288 -14.37 35.16 -22.83
N GLU A 289 -15.45 34.51 -22.40
CA GLU A 289 -16.04 33.39 -23.13
C GLU A 289 -16.60 33.84 -24.48
N GLN A 290 -17.20 35.04 -24.56
CA GLN A 290 -17.71 35.59 -25.82
C GLN A 290 -16.63 36.15 -26.75
N ASN A 291 -15.44 36.48 -26.25
CA ASN A 291 -14.29 36.95 -27.04
C ASN A 291 -13.26 35.84 -27.30
N THR A 292 -13.63 34.57 -27.16
CA THR A 292 -12.77 33.47 -27.61
C THR A 292 -12.66 33.53 -29.14
N PRO A 293 -11.45 33.73 -29.71
CA PRO A 293 -11.29 33.87 -31.16
C PRO A 293 -11.78 32.61 -31.85
N THR A 294 -12.58 32.79 -32.89
CA THR A 294 -13.04 31.67 -33.71
C THR A 294 -11.87 31.04 -34.47
N GLU A 295 -12.02 29.77 -34.85
CA GLU A 295 -10.97 29.01 -35.55
C GLU A 295 -10.50 29.69 -36.84
N GLU A 296 -11.41 30.44 -37.50
CA GLU A 296 -11.13 31.27 -38.67
C GLU A 296 -10.30 32.53 -38.34
N GLU A 297 -10.58 33.20 -37.22
CA GLU A 297 -9.79 34.35 -36.74
C GLU A 297 -8.40 33.92 -36.28
N PHE A 298 -8.29 32.75 -35.66
CA PHE A 298 -7.01 32.16 -35.27
C PHE A 298 -6.18 31.76 -36.50
N ALA A 299 -6.82 31.21 -37.54
CA ALA A 299 -6.17 30.90 -38.82
C ALA A 299 -5.70 32.16 -39.57
N ALA A 300 -6.49 33.24 -39.56
CA ALA A 300 -6.12 34.53 -40.15
C ALA A 300 -4.94 35.19 -39.41
N LEU A 301 -4.94 35.14 -38.07
CA LEU A 301 -3.82 35.61 -37.23
C LEU A 301 -2.53 34.81 -37.48
N ASN A 302 -2.65 33.51 -37.71
CA ASN A 302 -1.50 32.63 -38.00
C ASN A 302 -0.97 32.79 -39.44
N GLN A 303 -1.80 33.25 -40.37
CA GLN A 303 -1.36 33.66 -41.72
C GLN A 303 -0.71 35.05 -41.71
N GLN A 304 -1.22 35.98 -40.89
CA GLN A 304 -0.68 37.34 -40.78
C GLN A 304 0.64 37.38 -40.01
N ASN A 305 0.77 36.55 -38.97
CA ASN A 305 2.02 36.33 -38.24
C ASN A 305 2.66 35.05 -38.78
N GLY A 306 3.44 35.13 -39.86
CA GLY A 306 3.99 33.98 -40.59
C GLY A 306 4.79 32.97 -39.77
N TRP A 307 4.09 32.14 -38.98
CA TRP A 307 4.63 31.09 -38.10
C TRP A 307 4.30 29.69 -38.61
N MET A 308 3.98 29.55 -39.89
CA MET A 308 4.08 28.28 -40.61
C MET A 308 4.54 28.52 -42.05
N MET A 309 5.84 28.70 -42.24
CA MET A 309 6.57 28.38 -43.46
C MET A 309 8.06 28.23 -43.10
N GLN A 310 8.42 27.07 -42.56
CA GLN A 310 9.63 26.29 -42.89
C GLN A 310 9.59 24.92 -42.19
#